data_AF-A0A3G8RGH5-F1
#
_entry.id   AF-A0A3G8RGH5-F1
#
_cell.length_a   1.000
_cell.length_b   1.000
_cell.length_c   1.000
_cell.angle_alpha   90.00
_cell.angle_beta   90.00
_cell.angle_gamma   90.00
#
_symmetry.space_group_name_H-M   'P 1'
#
loop_
_entity.id
_entity.type
_entity.pdbx_description
1 polymer ?
#
loop_
_entity_poly.entity_id
_entity_poly.type
_entity_poly.pdbx_seq_one_letter_code
_entity_poly.pdbx_strand_id
1 'polypeptide(L)'
;MKKIMDVSLAFESKDEGTIIVGTNKELDHLTYPEIKKIIGNKILIKNTDQNETVLNVSSIQISTSMAERKNIGICIGKLVSPDLVQVGASIYSLED
;
A
#
# COMPACT_ATOMS: atom_id res chain seq x y z
N MET A 1 9.87 -2.14 11.50
CA MET A 1 9.03 -2.54 10.35
C MET A 1 7.62 -2.86 10.84
N LYS A 2 6.61 -2.14 10.35
CA LYS A 2 5.20 -2.31 10.74
C LYS A 2 4.38 -2.79 9.54
N LYS A 3 3.48 -3.76 9.72
CA LYS A 3 2.59 -4.19 8.65
C LYS A 3 1.60 -3.07 8.33
N ILE A 4 1.54 -2.66 7.06
CA ILE A 4 0.65 -1.60 6.57
C ILE A 4 -0.70 -2.19 6.19
N MET A 5 -0.71 -3.20 5.31
CA MET A 5 -1.94 -3.84 4.83
C MET A 5 -1.64 -5.17 4.12
N ASP A 6 -2.67 -5.97 3.92
CA ASP A 6 -2.67 -7.02 2.90
C ASP A 6 -3.25 -6.48 1.59
N VAL A 7 -2.68 -6.94 0.47
CA VAL A 7 -3.08 -6.51 -0.87
C VAL A 7 -4.40 -7.17 -1.25
N SER A 8 -5.43 -6.35 -1.48
CA SER A 8 -6.70 -6.80 -2.02
C SER A 8 -6.76 -6.69 -3.54
N LEU A 9 -6.05 -5.71 -4.12
CA LEU A 9 -6.03 -5.46 -5.56
C LEU A 9 -4.77 -4.67 -5.93
N ALA A 10 -4.19 -4.95 -7.09
CA ALA A 10 -3.21 -4.10 -7.74
C ALA A 10 -3.65 -3.85 -9.19
N PHE A 11 -3.56 -2.61 -9.66
CA PHE A 11 -3.97 -2.25 -11.02
C PHE A 11 -3.23 -1.01 -11.51
N GLU A 12 -3.22 -0.81 -12.82
CA GLU A 12 -2.63 0.36 -13.45
C GLU A 12 -3.66 1.49 -13.60
N SER A 13 -3.29 2.69 -13.16
CA SER A 13 -3.99 3.94 -13.43
C SER A 13 -3.22 4.76 -14.47
N LYS A 14 -3.93 5.36 -15.43
CA LYS A 14 -3.32 6.19 -16.49
C LYS A 14 -2.51 7.36 -15.92
N ASP A 15 -3.00 7.95 -14.83
CA ASP A 15 -2.43 9.17 -14.26
C ASP A 15 -1.37 8.88 -13.20
N GLU A 16 -1.64 7.93 -12.31
CA GLU A 16 -0.83 7.63 -11.12
C GLU A 16 0.16 6.46 -11.31
N GLY A 17 0.00 5.68 -12.39
CA GLY A 17 0.74 4.42 -12.59
C GLY A 17 0.14 3.29 -11.77
N THR A 18 0.98 2.37 -11.31
CA THR A 18 0.50 1.20 -10.55
C THR A 18 0.08 1.59 -9.15
N ILE A 19 -1.15 1.22 -8.81
CA ILE A 19 -1.79 1.45 -7.51
C ILE A 19 -2.04 0.10 -6.84
N ILE A 20 -1.60 -0.02 -5.59
CA ILE A 20 -1.86 -1.17 -4.73
C ILE A 20 -2.90 -0.76 -3.70
N VAL A 21 -3.97 -1.54 -3.57
CA VAL A 21 -5.08 -1.27 -2.67
C VAL A 21 -5.16 -2.34 -1.59
N GLY A 22 -5.45 -1.92 -0.37
CA GLY A 22 -5.73 -2.78 0.76
C GLY A 22 -6.42 -2.05 1.90
N THR A 23 -6.68 -2.78 2.98
CA THR A 23 -7.27 -2.26 4.20
C THR A 23 -6.52 -2.79 5.40
N ASN A 24 -6.49 -2.03 6.50
CA ASN A 24 -5.97 -2.49 7.77
C ASN A 24 -6.74 -1.85 8.93
N LYS A 25 -7.46 -2.69 9.69
CA LYS A 25 -8.26 -2.24 10.82
C LYS A 25 -7.44 -1.57 11.91
N GLU A 26 -6.17 -1.93 12.05
CA GLU A 26 -5.26 -1.28 13.01
C GLU A 26 -4.94 0.17 12.62
N LEU A 27 -5.22 0.58 11.37
CA LEU A 27 -5.02 1.96 10.91
C LEU A 27 -6.33 2.76 10.91
N ASP A 28 -7.48 2.13 11.19
CA ASP A 28 -8.80 2.77 11.09
C ASP A 28 -8.97 3.96 12.06
N HIS A 29 -8.31 3.90 13.22
CA HIS A 29 -8.35 4.93 14.24
C HIS A 29 -7.35 6.08 14.00
N LEU A 30 -6.48 5.96 12.99
CA LEU A 30 -5.44 6.94 12.71
C LEU A 30 -5.91 8.01 11.72
N THR A 31 -5.32 9.19 11.86
CA THR A 31 -5.51 10.29 10.92
C THR A 31 -4.73 10.07 9.63
N TYR A 32 -5.13 10.77 8.57
CA TYR A 32 -4.47 10.68 7.27
C TYR A 32 -2.96 10.98 7.32
N PRO A 33 -2.48 12.04 8.02
CA PRO A 33 -1.04 12.27 8.17
C PRO A 33 -0.29 11.17 8.91
N GLU A 34 -0.89 10.56 9.93
CA GLU A 34 -0.26 9.46 10.68
C GLU A 34 -0.09 8.21 9.82
N ILE A 35 -1.11 7.86 9.04
CA ILE A 35 -1.01 6.72 8.11
C ILE A 35 0.05 6.99 7.04
N LYS A 36 0.11 8.21 6.47
CA LYS A 36 1.17 8.59 5.53
C LYS A 36 2.56 8.48 6.13
N LYS A 37 2.73 8.91 7.38
CA LYS A 37 4.01 8.80 8.11
C LYS A 37 4.43 7.34 8.29
N ILE A 38 3.48 6.45 8.59
CA ILE A 38 3.75 5.01 8.73
C ILE A 38 4.16 4.39 7.39
N ILE A 39 3.50 4.74 6.29
CA ILE A 39 3.81 4.21 4.96
C ILE A 39 5.19 4.70 4.49
N GLY A 40 5.47 5.99 4.69
CA GLY A 40 6.73 6.60 4.28
C GLY A 40 6.92 6.65 2.76
N ASN A 41 8.18 6.80 2.34
CA ASN A 41 8.55 6.95 0.93
C ASN A 41 8.95 5.62 0.25
N LYS A 42 9.05 4.55 1.03
CA LYS A 42 9.40 3.21 0.55
C LYS A 42 8.60 2.17 1.31
N ILE A 43 8.22 1.12 0.62
CA ILE A 43 7.53 -0.03 1.20
C ILE A 43 8.24 -1.32 0.83
N LEU A 44 8.12 -2.32 1.70
CA LEU A 44 8.45 -3.70 1.40
C LEU A 44 7.18 -4.46 1.04
N ILE A 45 7.18 -5.12 -0.11
CA ILE A 45 6.14 -6.06 -0.51
C ILE A 45 6.68 -7.47 -0.29
N LYS A 46 5.93 -8.29 0.46
CA LYS A 46 6.17 -9.72 0.60
C LYS A 46 5.08 -10.47 -0.15
N ASN A 47 5.42 -11.03 -1.31
CA ASN A 47 4.52 -11.82 -2.13
C ASN A 47 4.24 -13.20 -1.51
N THR A 48 3.21 -13.89 -2.01
CA THR A 48 2.77 -15.18 -1.44
C THR A 48 3.75 -16.32 -1.68
N ASP A 49 4.62 -16.17 -2.69
CA ASP A 49 5.75 -17.03 -3.01
C ASP A 49 7.01 -16.73 -2.17
N GLN A 50 6.88 -15.88 -1.15
CA GLN A 50 7.97 -15.39 -0.29
C GLN A 50 8.99 -14.48 -0.99
N ASN A 51 8.76 -14.08 -2.25
CA ASN A 51 9.59 -13.07 -2.89
C ASN A 51 9.36 -11.70 -2.26
N GLU A 52 10.45 -11.01 -2.00
CA GLU A 52 10.47 -9.70 -1.37
C GLU A 52 10.90 -8.63 -2.36
N THR A 53 10.22 -7.49 -2.38
CA THR A 53 10.60 -6.36 -3.25
C THR A 53 10.38 -5.04 -2.53
N VAL A 54 11.41 -4.19 -2.58
CA VAL A 54 11.34 -2.82 -2.06
C VAL A 54 11.01 -1.87 -3.20
N LEU A 55 9.98 -1.05 -3.01
CA LEU A 55 9.54 -0.06 -3.99
C LEU A 55 9.41 1.33 -3.37
N ASN A 56 9.64 2.35 -4.19
CA ASN A 56 9.36 3.73 -3.81
C ASN A 56 7.85 4.01 -3.88
N VAL A 57 7.36 4.82 -2.95
CA VAL A 57 5.99 5.32 -2.93
C VAL A 57 5.95 6.67 -3.65
N SER A 58 5.16 6.77 -4.71
CA SER A 58 4.97 8.03 -5.44
C SER A 58 3.87 8.90 -4.83
N SER A 59 2.78 8.28 -4.40
CA SER A 59 1.66 8.95 -3.76
C SER A 59 0.86 7.96 -2.89
N ILE A 60 0.09 8.51 -1.96
CA ILE A 60 -0.77 7.74 -1.04
C ILE A 60 -2.16 8.35 -1.14
N GLN A 61 -3.16 7.52 -1.38
CA GLN A 61 -4.57 7.88 -1.41
C GLN A 61 -5.29 7.12 -0.29
N ILE A 62 -6.05 7.82 0.54
CA ILE A 62 -6.84 7.18 1.60
C ILE A 62 -8.27 7.67 1.51
N SER A 63 -9.20 6.74 1.44
CA SER A 63 -10.63 7.00 1.55
C SER A 63 -11.18 6.38 2.83
N THR A 64 -12.21 6.98 3.39
CA THR A 64 -12.92 6.45 4.56
C THR A 64 -14.31 6.00 4.13
N SER A 65 -14.63 4.75 4.42
CA SER A 65 -15.98 4.20 4.16
C SER A 65 -17.00 4.71 5.17
N MET A 66 -18.29 4.48 4.91
CA MET A 66 -19.38 4.80 5.85
C MET A 66 -19.27 4.08 7.21
N ALA A 67 -18.51 2.99 7.28
CA ALA A 67 -18.24 2.25 8.51
C ALA A 67 -16.93 2.68 9.18
N GLU A 68 -16.43 3.88 8.86
CA GLU A 68 -15.16 4.45 9.34
C GLU A 68 -13.89 3.66 9.00
N ARG A 69 -14.00 2.64 8.14
CA ARG A 69 -12.83 1.86 7.67
C ARG A 69 -12.03 2.65 6.65
N LYS A 70 -10.70 2.59 6.76
CA LYS A 70 -9.76 3.20 5.82
C LYS A 70 -9.43 2.23 4.70
N ASN A 71 -9.67 2.68 3.47
CA ASN A 71 -9.13 2.03 2.28
C ASN A 71 -7.86 2.79 1.88
N ILE A 72 -6.77 2.06 1.70
CA ILE A 72 -5.46 2.63 1.45
C ILE A 72 -5.05 2.23 0.03
N GLY A 73 -4.77 3.24 -0.80
CA GLY A 73 -4.12 3.12 -2.09
C GLY A 73 -2.70 3.62 -2.00
N ILE A 74 -1.72 2.79 -2.35
CA ILE A 74 -0.31 3.15 -2.45
C ILE A 74 0.08 3.12 -3.93
N CYS A 75 0.47 4.28 -4.47
CA CYS A 75 0.97 4.37 -5.82
C CYS A 75 2.49 4.15 -5.83
N ILE A 76 2.96 3.30 -6.74
CA ILE A 76 4.38 2.94 -6.89
C ILE A 76 4.94 3.37 -8.26
N GLY A 77 4.21 4.23 -8.97
CA GLY A 77 4.61 4.87 -10.22
C GLY A 77 4.35 4.05 -11.49
N LYS A 78 4.67 4.64 -12.65
CA LYS A 78 4.32 4.13 -14.00
C LYS A 78 5.26 3.06 -14.55
N LEU A 79 6.43 2.87 -13.93
CA LEU A 79 7.45 1.94 -14.42
C LEU A 79 7.34 0.54 -13.80
N VAL A 80 6.47 0.36 -12.80
CA VAL A 80 6.27 -0.93 -12.14
C VAL A 80 4.98 -1.55 -12.65
N SER A 81 5.04 -2.78 -13.17
CA SER A 81 3.84 -3.53 -13.55
C SER A 81 3.02 -3.93 -12.31
N PRO A 82 1.68 -3.85 -12.34
CA PRO A 82 0.83 -4.36 -11.26
C PRO A 82 1.02 -5.87 -11.04
N ASP A 83 1.45 -6.64 -12.05
CA ASP A 83 1.66 -8.08 -11.96
C ASP A 83 2.79 -8.49 -11.00
N LEU A 84 3.66 -7.53 -10.63
CA LEU A 84 4.70 -7.74 -9.62
C LEU A 84 4.12 -7.89 -8.20
N VAL A 85 2.86 -7.49 -8.00
CA VAL A 85 2.19 -7.48 -6.69
C VAL A 85 1.03 -8.46 -6.71
N GLN A 86 1.18 -9.56 -5.96
CA GLN A 86 0.15 -10.58 -5.88
C GLN A 86 -0.97 -10.18 -4.90
N VAL A 87 -2.22 -10.53 -5.23
CA VAL A 87 -3.32 -10.46 -4.25
C VAL A 87 -3.00 -11.40 -3.08
N GLY A 88 -3.19 -10.91 -1.86
CA GLY A 88 -2.80 -11.62 -0.63
C GLY A 88 -1.35 -11.37 -0.18
N ALA A 89 -0.54 -10.65 -0.97
CA ALA A 89 0.76 -10.17 -0.52
C ALA A 89 0.60 -9.24 0.71
N SER A 90 1.63 -9.16 1.55
CA SER A 90 1.66 -8.24 2.69
C SER A 90 2.60 -7.08 2.43
N ILE A 91 2.14 -5.86 2.73
CA ILE A 91 2.95 -4.64 2.64
C ILE A 91 3.42 -4.23 4.04
N TYR A 92 4.70 -3.89 4.16
CA TYR A 92 5.33 -3.41 5.39
C TYR A 92 5.98 -2.05 5.19
N SER A 93 5.97 -1.24 6.24
CA SER A 93 6.80 -0.06 6.32
C SER A 93 8.26 -0.48 6.46
N LEU A 94 9.11 0.21 5.72
CA LEU A 94 10.54 0.23 5.93
C LEU A 94 10.80 1.42 6.86
N GLU A 95 10.82 1.17 8.17
CA GLU A 95 11.28 2.19 9.12
C GLU A 95 12.80 2.38 8.96
N ASP A 96 13.23 3.63 9.17
CA ASP A 96 14.48 3.96 9.85
C ASP A 96 14.23 4.02 11.36
#